data_AF-A0A386WMK4-F1
#
_entry.id   AF-A0A386WMK4-F1
#
_cell.length_a   1.000
_cell.length_b   1.000
_cell.length_c   1.000
_cell.angle_alpha   90.00
_cell.angle_beta   90.00
_cell.angle_gamma   90.00
#
_symmetry.space_group_name_H-M   'P 1'
#
loop_
_entity.id
_entity.type
_entity.pdbx_description
1 polymer ?
#
loop_
_entity_poly.entity_id
_entity_poly.type
_entity_poly.pdbx_seq_one_letter_code
_entity_poly.pdbx_strand_id
1 'polypeptide(L)'
;MSARTQAQILARFTAIYDGGTDWMGFRLQVLLESMTRDSLRAVAHHLNAPEPDDDTTTYPAVAPDQLEQTAREYLTFAIGKAVDHRGISASRSVDKLREYAWLLGRDDVVQAMENAEYEQYGVPKLRAFAAGLGWPWPAEGDGWRERALARMAEGLPCDPDCADGCA
;
A
#
# COMPACT_ATOMS: atom_id res chain seq x y z
N MET A 1 -0.59 -6.31 18.79
CA MET A 1 0.15 -6.15 17.52
C MET A 1 1.21 -5.09 17.76
N SER A 2 2.44 -5.26 17.27
CA SER A 2 3.49 -4.24 17.44
C SER A 2 3.89 -3.72 16.08
N ALA A 3 3.81 -2.40 15.90
CA ALA A 3 4.37 -1.74 14.73
C ALA A 3 5.88 -2.00 14.61
N ARG A 4 6.41 -1.85 13.41
CA ARG A 4 7.84 -2.00 13.12
C ARG A 4 8.66 -0.94 13.82
N THR A 5 9.83 -1.35 14.29
CA THR A 5 10.80 -0.43 14.88
C THR A 5 11.51 0.37 13.78
N GLN A 6 12.06 1.52 14.15
CA GLN A 6 12.83 2.36 13.22
C GLN A 6 14.04 1.61 12.62
N ALA A 7 14.72 0.78 13.41
CA ALA A 7 15.79 -0.09 12.92
C ALA A 7 15.31 -1.08 11.85
N GLN A 8 14.11 -1.66 12.02
CA GLN A 8 13.52 -2.55 11.00
C GLN A 8 13.16 -1.76 9.74
N ILE A 9 12.53 -0.60 9.89
CA ILE A 9 12.12 0.27 8.76
C ILE A 9 13.33 0.67 7.93
N LEU A 10 14.41 1.11 8.59
CA LEU A 10 15.68 1.45 7.95
C LEU A 10 16.27 0.27 7.19
N ALA A 11 16.38 -0.90 7.84
CA ALA A 11 16.92 -2.09 7.20
C ALA A 11 16.12 -2.51 5.96
N ARG A 12 14.78 -2.42 6.02
CA ARG A 12 13.92 -2.72 4.88
C ARG A 12 14.06 -1.69 3.77
N PHE A 13 14.13 -0.40 4.10
CA PHE A 13 14.35 0.66 3.13
C PHE A 13 15.63 0.41 2.34
N THR A 14 16.76 0.20 3.03
CA THR A 14 18.05 -0.07 2.40
C THR A 14 17.99 -1.30 1.51
N ALA A 15 17.38 -2.40 1.99
CA ALA A 15 17.24 -3.62 1.19
C ALA A 15 16.42 -3.41 -0.11
N ILE A 16 15.34 -2.63 -0.07
CA ILE A 16 14.53 -2.32 -1.25
C ILE A 16 15.29 -1.40 -2.21
N TYR A 17 15.94 -0.36 -1.67
CA TYR A 17 16.71 0.63 -2.44
C TYR A 17 17.89 -0.03 -3.16
N ASP A 18 18.75 -0.73 -2.43
CA ASP A 18 19.94 -1.41 -2.98
C ASP A 18 19.56 -2.52 -3.96
N GLY A 19 18.43 -3.19 -3.71
CA GLY A 19 17.91 -4.24 -4.59
C GLY A 19 17.28 -3.71 -5.88
N GLY A 20 17.00 -2.39 -5.99
CA GLY A 20 16.35 -1.81 -7.16
C GLY A 20 14.94 -2.37 -7.45
N THR A 21 14.30 -2.99 -6.45
CA THR A 21 13.02 -3.72 -6.64
C THR A 21 11.79 -2.82 -6.63
N ASP A 22 11.97 -1.53 -6.32
CA ASP A 22 10.92 -0.51 -6.28
C ASP A 22 11.24 0.63 -7.24
N TRP A 23 11.26 0.31 -8.53
CA TRP A 23 11.70 1.23 -9.59
C TRP A 23 10.88 2.53 -9.68
N MET A 24 9.62 2.52 -9.22
CA MET A 24 8.77 3.72 -9.12
C MET A 24 8.83 4.39 -7.73
N GLY A 25 9.52 3.81 -6.76
CA GLY A 25 9.72 4.38 -5.42
C GLY A 25 8.48 4.37 -4.52
N PHE A 26 7.45 3.59 -4.84
CA PHE A 26 6.18 3.62 -4.12
C PHE A 26 6.24 2.97 -2.75
N ARG A 27 7.01 1.89 -2.64
CA ARG A 27 7.24 1.17 -1.39
C ARG A 27 8.15 2.00 -0.48
N LEU A 28 9.23 2.53 -1.05
CA LEU A 28 10.17 3.41 -0.37
C LEU A 28 9.46 4.66 0.17
N GLN A 29 8.52 5.24 -0.57
CA GLN A 29 7.72 6.37 -0.11
C GLN A 29 6.99 6.08 1.22
N VAL A 30 6.31 4.94 1.34
CA VAL A 30 5.57 4.59 2.57
C VAL A 30 6.50 4.38 3.76
N LEU A 31 7.68 3.80 3.52
CA LEU A 31 8.69 3.64 4.56
C LEU A 31 9.25 4.98 5.02
N LEU A 32 9.57 5.89 4.09
CA LEU A 32 10.04 7.25 4.39
C LEU A 32 9.01 8.02 5.22
N GLU A 33 7.74 7.92 4.86
CA GLU A 33 6.64 8.54 5.58
C GLU A 33 6.51 8.02 7.03
N SER A 34 7.11 6.87 7.36
CA SER A 34 7.08 6.28 8.71
C SER A 34 8.40 6.41 9.48
N MET A 35 9.39 7.10 8.92
CA MET A 35 10.70 7.27 9.55
C MET A 35 10.73 8.46 10.51
N THR A 36 11.47 8.28 11.61
CA THR A 36 11.88 9.38 12.49
C THR A 36 12.91 10.27 11.81
N ARG A 37 13.11 11.49 12.35
CA ARG A 37 14.13 12.43 11.87
C ARG A 37 15.53 11.79 11.80
N ASP A 38 15.90 10.98 12.81
CA ASP A 38 17.20 10.31 12.84
C ASP A 38 17.33 9.24 11.75
N SER A 39 16.28 8.46 11.50
CA SER A 39 16.27 7.48 10.40
C SER A 39 16.29 8.15 9.03
N LEU A 40 15.59 9.27 8.86
CA LEU A 40 15.63 10.07 7.62
C LEU A 40 17.03 10.60 7.33
N ARG A 41 17.74 11.10 8.35
CA ARG A 41 19.16 11.50 8.21
C ARG A 41 20.04 10.34 7.76
N ALA A 42 19.83 9.14 8.31
CA ALA A 42 20.61 7.95 7.94
C ALA A 42 20.47 7.58 6.44
N VAL A 43 19.32 7.90 5.82
CA VAL A 43 19.06 7.61 4.40
C VAL A 43 19.14 8.83 3.49
N ALA A 44 19.50 10.02 3.99
CA ALA A 44 19.48 11.26 3.21
C ALA A 44 20.33 11.17 1.93
N HIS A 45 21.48 10.48 2.00
CA HIS A 45 22.36 10.23 0.86
C HIS A 45 21.70 9.40 -0.25
N HIS A 46 20.72 8.56 0.06
CA HIS A 46 19.93 7.82 -0.93
C HIS A 46 18.87 8.69 -1.63
N LEU A 47 18.45 9.78 -1.01
CA LEU A 47 17.34 10.62 -1.49
C LEU A 47 17.78 11.73 -2.45
N ASN A 48 19.08 11.96 -2.61
CA ASN A 48 19.63 13.18 -3.23
C ASN A 48 18.99 14.47 -2.68
N ALA A 49 18.48 14.41 -1.45
CA ALA A 49 17.87 15.54 -0.77
C ALA A 49 18.95 16.31 -0.01
N PRO A 50 18.80 17.65 0.15
CA PRO A 50 19.63 18.38 1.11
C PRO A 50 19.55 17.71 2.48
N GLU A 51 20.67 17.65 3.21
CA GLU A 51 20.66 17.06 4.55
C GLU A 51 19.58 17.76 5.40
N PRO A 52 18.86 17.03 6.29
CA PRO A 52 17.88 17.61 7.20
C PRO A 52 18.55 18.48 8.28
N ASP A 53 19.21 19.55 7.86
CA ASP A 53 19.95 20.52 8.66
C ASP A 53 19.19 21.86 8.79
N ASP A 54 18.10 22.02 8.05
CA ASP A 54 17.19 23.15 8.19
C ASP A 54 15.81 22.66 8.64
N ASP A 55 15.25 23.33 9.66
CA ASP A 55 13.92 23.06 10.24
C ASP A 55 12.76 23.27 9.23
N THR A 56 13.10 23.59 7.98
CA THR A 56 12.20 23.77 6.83
C THR A 56 11.92 22.48 6.05
N THR A 57 12.77 21.44 6.15
CA THR A 57 12.54 20.18 5.43
C THR A 57 11.53 19.32 6.19
N THR A 58 10.26 19.47 5.84
CA THR A 58 9.17 18.64 6.37
C THR A 58 8.96 17.43 5.47
N TYR A 59 9.41 16.26 5.94
CA TYR A 59 8.92 15.01 5.39
C TYR A 59 7.53 14.75 5.98
N PRO A 60 6.52 14.38 5.17
CA PRO A 60 5.24 13.94 5.71
C PRO A 60 5.49 12.73 6.61
N ALA A 61 5.23 12.86 7.90
CA ALA A 61 5.45 11.81 8.89
C ALA A 61 4.10 11.28 9.36
N VAL A 62 3.86 9.99 9.13
CA VAL A 62 2.76 9.23 9.72
C VAL A 62 3.18 8.84 11.12
N ALA A 63 2.49 9.37 12.13
CA ALA A 63 2.77 9.00 13.51
C ALA A 63 2.43 7.51 13.74
N PRO A 64 3.19 6.79 14.60
CA PRO A 64 2.96 5.36 14.83
C PRO A 64 1.53 5.01 15.26
N ASP A 65 0.86 5.89 16.00
CA ASP A 65 -0.53 5.76 16.44
C ASP A 65 -1.57 6.07 15.34
N GLN A 66 -1.15 6.71 14.25
CA GLN A 66 -1.98 7.02 13.08
C GLN A 66 -1.85 6.00 11.95
N LEU A 67 -0.82 5.16 11.98
CA LEU A 67 -0.48 4.23 10.90
C LEU A 67 -1.66 3.33 10.48
N GLU A 68 -2.41 2.80 11.43
CA GLU A 68 -3.57 1.95 11.13
C GLU A 68 -4.67 2.73 10.39
N GLN A 69 -4.97 3.94 10.86
CA GLN A 69 -5.98 4.80 10.26
C GLN A 69 -5.56 5.24 8.85
N THR A 70 -4.30 5.66 8.67
CA THR A 70 -3.75 6.02 7.36
C THR A 70 -3.84 4.86 6.38
N ALA A 71 -3.49 3.64 6.80
CA ALA A 71 -3.59 2.45 5.98
C ALA A 71 -5.05 2.12 5.58
N ARG A 72 -6.01 2.34 6.48
CA ARG A 72 -7.44 2.15 6.23
C ARG A 72 -8.01 3.15 5.23
N GLU A 73 -7.64 4.42 5.37
CA GLU A 73 -7.99 5.47 4.40
C GLU A 73 -7.37 5.18 3.04
N TYR A 74 -6.11 4.73 3.02
CA TYR A 74 -5.42 4.37 1.79
C TYR A 74 -6.05 3.17 1.09
N LEU A 75 -6.58 2.19 1.83
CA LEU A 75 -7.36 1.08 1.27
C LEU A 75 -8.60 1.60 0.53
N THR A 76 -9.34 2.54 1.13
CA THR A 76 -10.52 3.14 0.49
C THR A 76 -10.14 3.83 -0.82
N PHE A 77 -9.05 4.58 -0.80
CA PHE A 77 -8.49 5.20 -2.02
C PHE A 77 -8.09 4.15 -3.07
N ALA A 78 -7.40 3.08 -2.65
CA ALA A 78 -6.91 2.01 -3.52
C ALA A 78 -8.05 1.29 -4.24
N ILE A 79 -9.12 0.95 -3.51
CA ILE A 79 -10.34 0.34 -4.05
C ILE A 79 -10.92 1.23 -5.15
N GLY A 80 -11.02 2.54 -4.90
CA GLY A 80 -11.49 3.48 -5.92
C GLY A 80 -10.63 3.47 -7.19
N LYS A 81 -9.30 3.34 -7.06
CA LYS A 81 -8.41 3.24 -8.24
C LYS A 81 -8.60 1.96 -9.02
N ALA A 82 -8.86 0.85 -8.35
CA ALA A 82 -9.11 -0.42 -9.01
C ALA A 82 -10.47 -0.40 -9.75
N VAL A 83 -11.53 0.04 -9.07
CA VAL A 83 -12.89 0.12 -9.65
C VAL A 83 -12.98 1.12 -10.81
N ASP A 84 -12.22 2.21 -10.77
CA ASP A 84 -12.13 3.17 -11.88
C ASP A 84 -11.12 2.73 -12.97
N HIS A 85 -10.69 1.45 -12.98
CA HIS A 85 -9.80 0.85 -13.98
C HIS A 85 -8.45 1.58 -14.18
N ARG A 86 -7.91 2.19 -13.12
CA ARG A 86 -6.67 2.98 -13.19
C ARG A 86 -5.43 2.11 -12.97
N GLY A 87 -5.06 1.30 -13.95
CA GLY A 87 -3.95 0.32 -13.93
C GLY A 87 -2.70 0.71 -13.12
N ILE A 88 -2.01 1.79 -13.52
CA ILE A 88 -0.79 2.25 -12.84
C ILE A 88 -1.08 2.67 -11.40
N SER A 89 -2.20 3.36 -11.17
CA SER A 89 -2.57 3.83 -9.82
C SER A 89 -2.98 2.67 -8.91
N ALA A 90 -3.63 1.65 -9.45
CA ALA A 90 -4.02 0.45 -8.72
C ALA A 90 -2.79 -0.38 -8.33
N SER A 91 -1.85 -0.59 -9.26
CA SER A 91 -0.59 -1.30 -9.01
C SER A 91 0.20 -0.65 -7.89
N ARG A 92 0.41 0.67 -8.00
CA ARG A 92 1.01 1.48 -6.94
C ARG A 92 0.32 1.29 -5.59
N SER A 93 -1.01 1.22 -5.59
CA SER A 93 -1.77 1.16 -4.34
C SER A 93 -1.60 -0.18 -3.64
N VAL A 94 -1.50 -1.28 -4.40
CA VAL A 94 -1.15 -2.61 -3.87
C VAL A 94 0.24 -2.60 -3.23
N ASP A 95 1.24 -2.05 -3.92
CA ASP A 95 2.60 -1.95 -3.38
C ASP A 95 2.65 -1.18 -2.05
N LYS A 96 1.93 -0.05 -1.98
CA LYS A 96 1.86 0.76 -0.77
C LYS A 96 1.15 0.06 0.38
N LEU A 97 0.02 -0.60 0.12
CA LEU A 97 -0.71 -1.34 1.16
C LEU A 97 0.08 -2.54 1.69
N ARG A 98 0.89 -3.19 0.84
CA ARG A 98 1.83 -4.21 1.30
C ARG A 98 2.82 -3.65 2.32
N GLU A 99 3.35 -2.45 2.09
CA GLU A 99 4.24 -1.80 3.05
C GLU A 99 3.52 -1.36 4.32
N TYR A 100 2.29 -0.87 4.23
CA TYR A 100 1.47 -0.59 5.42
C TYR A 100 1.22 -1.85 6.27
N ALA A 101 0.87 -2.99 5.66
CA ALA A 101 0.74 -4.26 6.38
C ALA A 101 2.05 -4.64 7.09
N TRP A 102 3.18 -4.50 6.38
CA TRP A 102 4.49 -4.79 6.96
C TRP A 102 4.81 -3.87 8.14
N LEU A 103 4.55 -2.56 8.03
CA LEU A 103 4.76 -1.56 9.08
C LEU A 103 3.88 -1.83 10.32
N LEU A 104 2.67 -2.34 10.13
CA LEU A 104 1.77 -2.78 11.20
C LEU A 104 2.21 -4.10 11.87
N GLY A 105 3.33 -4.69 11.43
CA GLY A 105 3.84 -5.96 11.94
C GLY A 105 3.02 -7.18 11.49
N ARG A 106 2.33 -7.07 10.35
CA ARG A 106 1.42 -8.10 9.81
C ARG A 106 2.03 -8.82 8.61
N ASP A 107 3.10 -9.57 8.85
CA ASP A 107 3.77 -10.39 7.82
C ASP A 107 2.83 -11.44 7.21
N ASP A 108 1.89 -11.94 8.01
CA ASP A 108 0.84 -12.84 7.55
C ASP A 108 -0.05 -12.20 6.47
N VAL A 109 -0.34 -10.90 6.63
CA VAL A 109 -1.12 -10.13 5.65
C VAL A 109 -0.28 -9.83 4.41
N VAL A 110 1.00 -9.49 4.58
CA VAL A 110 1.95 -9.34 3.46
C VAL A 110 1.99 -10.60 2.62
N GLN A 111 2.13 -11.77 3.25
CA GLN A 111 2.16 -13.05 2.56
C GLN A 111 0.82 -13.35 1.87
N ALA A 112 -0.31 -13.06 2.52
CA ALA A 112 -1.63 -13.24 1.91
C ALA A 112 -1.81 -12.37 0.65
N MET A 113 -1.33 -11.12 0.68
CA MET A 113 -1.32 -10.25 -0.50
C MET A 113 -0.40 -10.77 -1.61
N GLU A 114 0.76 -11.34 -1.28
CA GLU A 114 1.69 -11.90 -2.25
C GLU A 114 1.10 -13.12 -2.96
N ASN A 115 0.41 -13.99 -2.21
CA ASN A 115 -0.22 -15.21 -2.71
C ASN A 115 -1.50 -14.96 -3.51
N ALA A 116 -2.15 -13.81 -3.36
CA ALA A 116 -3.34 -13.46 -4.13
C ALA A 116 -2.97 -12.97 -5.53
N GLU A 117 -3.79 -13.26 -6.55
CA GLU A 117 -3.52 -12.83 -7.92
C GLU A 117 -3.66 -11.31 -8.11
N TYR A 118 -2.91 -10.73 -9.06
CA TYR A 118 -3.00 -9.30 -9.41
C TYR A 118 -4.14 -8.99 -10.40
N GLU A 119 -4.91 -9.99 -10.84
CA GLU A 119 -6.06 -9.82 -11.73
C GLU A 119 -7.04 -8.75 -11.22
N GLN A 120 -7.84 -8.22 -12.14
CA GLN A 120 -8.86 -7.22 -11.80
C GLN A 120 -8.27 -6.02 -11.05
N TYR A 121 -7.19 -5.45 -11.60
CA TYR A 121 -6.50 -4.28 -11.03
C TYR A 121 -6.02 -4.50 -9.58
N GLY A 122 -5.71 -5.73 -9.21
CA GLY A 122 -5.20 -6.09 -7.88
C GLY A 122 -6.26 -6.15 -6.78
N VAL A 123 -7.56 -6.13 -7.11
CA VAL A 123 -8.63 -6.24 -6.10
C VAL A 123 -8.51 -7.48 -5.21
N PRO A 124 -8.14 -8.69 -5.70
CA PRO A 124 -7.94 -9.84 -4.83
C PRO A 124 -6.87 -9.58 -3.75
N LYS A 125 -5.78 -8.89 -4.09
CA LYS A 125 -4.75 -8.48 -3.12
C LYS A 125 -5.28 -7.44 -2.11
N LEU A 126 -6.10 -6.49 -2.55
CA LEU A 126 -6.76 -5.52 -1.66
C LEU A 126 -7.72 -6.22 -0.68
N ARG A 127 -8.44 -7.24 -1.15
CA ARG A 127 -9.32 -8.08 -0.31
C ARG A 127 -8.51 -8.88 0.71
N ALA A 128 -7.40 -9.48 0.30
CA ALA A 128 -6.50 -10.20 1.20
C ALA A 128 -5.97 -9.28 2.32
N PHE A 129 -5.61 -8.05 1.97
CA PHE A 129 -5.20 -7.03 2.93
C PHE A 129 -6.31 -6.69 3.94
N ALA A 130 -7.52 -6.37 3.46
CA ALA A 130 -8.65 -6.03 4.33
C ALA A 130 -9.04 -7.20 5.24
N ALA A 131 -9.19 -8.40 4.68
CA ALA A 131 -9.56 -9.60 5.41
C ALA A 131 -8.50 -9.98 6.46
N GLY A 132 -7.22 -9.90 6.11
CA GLY A 132 -6.12 -10.17 7.02
C GLY A 132 -6.09 -9.22 8.22
N LEU A 133 -6.49 -7.96 8.03
CA LEU A 133 -6.60 -6.98 9.11
C LEU A 133 -7.96 -7.01 9.84
N GLY A 134 -8.90 -7.86 9.42
CA GLY A 134 -10.25 -7.90 9.98
C GLY A 134 -11.05 -6.64 9.69
N TRP A 135 -10.73 -5.92 8.61
CA TRP A 135 -11.40 -4.70 8.20
C TRP A 135 -12.60 -4.99 7.30
N PRO A 136 -13.67 -4.17 7.38
CA PRO A 136 -14.84 -4.36 6.53
C PRO A 136 -14.47 -4.19 5.06
N TRP A 137 -15.04 -5.06 4.23
CA TRP A 137 -14.90 -4.99 2.78
C TRP A 137 -16.13 -4.28 2.19
N PRO A 138 -15.96 -3.13 1.49
CA PRO A 138 -17.09 -2.30 1.06
C PRO A 138 -17.75 -2.84 -0.22
N ALA A 139 -18.20 -4.09 -0.20
CA ALA A 139 -18.96 -4.72 -1.29
C ALA A 139 -20.43 -4.98 -0.93
N GLU A 140 -20.90 -4.42 0.18
CA GLU A 140 -22.28 -4.52 0.62
C GLU A 140 -23.11 -3.39 0.00
N GLY A 141 -23.87 -3.70 -1.05
CA GLY A 141 -24.77 -2.76 -1.72
C GLY A 141 -25.21 -3.22 -3.10
N ASP A 142 -26.19 -2.52 -3.66
CA ASP A 142 -26.74 -2.76 -4.99
C ASP A 142 -26.37 -1.67 -6.01
N GLY A 143 -25.42 -0.81 -5.67
CA GLY A 143 -24.82 0.10 -6.65
C GLY A 143 -23.91 -0.64 -7.62
N TRP A 144 -23.62 0.00 -8.76
CA TRP A 144 -22.72 -0.58 -9.77
C TRP A 144 -21.31 -0.82 -9.19
N ARG A 145 -20.79 0.10 -8.37
CA ARG A 145 -19.44 -0.02 -7.80
C ARG A 145 -19.32 -1.21 -6.85
N GLU A 146 -20.33 -1.43 -6.02
CA GLU A 146 -20.37 -2.50 -5.04
C GLU A 146 -20.43 -3.86 -5.75
N ARG A 147 -21.28 -3.99 -6.78
CA ARG A 147 -21.33 -5.18 -7.64
C ARG A 147 -20.02 -5.43 -8.38
N ALA A 148 -19.44 -4.39 -8.96
CA ALA A 148 -18.15 -4.47 -9.66
C ALA A 148 -17.06 -4.95 -8.70
N LEU A 149 -16.94 -4.33 -7.52
CA LEU A 149 -15.96 -4.70 -6.52
C LEU A 149 -16.15 -6.14 -6.03
N ALA A 150 -17.39 -6.58 -5.80
CA ALA A 150 -17.70 -7.95 -5.39
C ALA A 150 -17.20 -8.98 -6.42
N ARG A 151 -17.45 -8.72 -7.71
CA ARG A 151 -16.99 -9.60 -8.80
C ARG A 151 -15.48 -9.61 -8.94
N MET A 152 -14.85 -8.42 -8.95
CA MET A 152 -13.40 -8.27 -9.03
C MET A 152 -12.68 -8.96 -7.86
N ALA A 153 -13.29 -8.93 -6.67
CA ALA A 153 -12.82 -9.62 -5.47
C ALA A 153 -12.84 -11.16 -5.57
N GLU A 154 -13.57 -11.71 -6.55
CA GLU A 154 -13.62 -13.14 -6.88
C GLU A 154 -12.76 -13.47 -8.12
N GLY A 155 -11.99 -12.50 -8.63
CA GLY A 155 -11.20 -12.63 -9.86
C GLY A 155 -12.03 -12.49 -11.14
N LEU A 156 -13.33 -12.19 -11.02
CA LEU A 156 -14.20 -12.02 -12.18
C LEU A 156 -14.13 -10.60 -12.75
N PRO A 157 -14.43 -10.42 -14.04
CA PRO A 157 -14.58 -9.09 -14.61
C PRO A 157 -15.59 -8.22 -13.86
N CYS A 158 -15.32 -6.92 -13.72
CA CYS A 158 -16.19 -5.98 -12.99
C CYS A 158 -17.63 -5.95 -13.53
N ASP A 159 -17.79 -6.19 -14.83
CA ASP A 159 -19.03 -6.43 -15.54
C ASP A 159 -18.78 -7.56 -16.56
N PRO A 160 -19.73 -8.48 -16.80
CA PRO A 160 -19.58 -9.53 -17.82
C PRO A 160 -19.18 -9.01 -19.20
N ASP A 161 -19.62 -7.79 -19.55
CA ASP A 161 -19.37 -7.13 -20.83
C ASP A 161 -18.35 -5.98 -20.70
N CYS A 162 -17.44 -6.05 -19.72
CA CYS A 162 -16.48 -4.98 -19.44
C CYS A 162 -15.58 -4.68 -20.64
N ALA A 163 -15.80 -3.51 -21.27
CA ALA A 163 -15.00 -3.03 -22.39
C ALA A 163 -13.57 -2.61 -22.01
N ASP A 164 -13.32 -2.34 -20.73
CA ASP A 164 -12.01 -1.90 -20.22
C ASP A 164 -11.01 -3.06 -20.04
N GLY A 165 -11.41 -4.29 -20.35
CA GLY A 165 -10.52 -5.45 -20.38
C GLY A 165 -10.20 -5.99 -18.98
N CYS A 166 -11.18 -5.93 -18.07
CA CYS A 166 -11.18 -6.76 -16.87
C CYS A 166 -11.18 -8.23 -17.32
N ALA A 167 -10.02 -8.87 -17.40
CA ALA A 167 -9.82 -10.26 -17.79
C ALA A 167 -8.75 -10.91 -16.92
#